data_AF-A0A518BAP6-F1
#
_entry.id   AF-A0A518BAP6-F1
#
_cell.length_a   1.000
_cell.length_b   1.000
_cell.length_c   1.000
_cell.angle_alpha   90.00
_cell.angle_beta   90.00
_cell.angle_gamma   90.00
#
_symmetry.space_group_name_H-M   'P 1'
#
loop_
_entity.id
_entity.type
_entity.pdbx_description
1 polymer ?
#
loop_
_entity_poly.entity_id
_entity_poly.type
_entity_poly.pdbx_seq_one_letter_code
_entity_poly.pdbx_strand_id
1 'polypeptide(L)'
;MPHWLTKPSTLAALALAVVASIAIPTALLWPRLNDGVVVEGQVIRSAQPSAEQLQFLVDHYGVRSVINLRGPWNREEWYKAETAKADELGLDHVDIVLKTSNIAPPKELRKLIDAFDNLPRPILIHCRRGSDRTALASALYRVLYTGASLDEAMSCYQLRYGHTGWDRGCRLPHLFDLYTAWLEEENLPHTPERLRDWLLETPSHAHFAAKIVVQEPPISRTVHQPDEIVVDITNTSDRPWSFSRHAERSVHVELRIGSENGERGWKRVTHLDHGTLDPGESISLRLTLPAVDRPGHYGVSVDLVDSRGFKFREMGPSGGNFAFNAYAKPIKTMIGSAPPTGSRDRQATNDKTQRRR
;
A
#
# COMPACT_ATOMS: atom_id res chain seq x y z
N MET A 1 -4.62 53.72 23.07
CA MET A 1 -4.00 52.59 22.35
C MET A 1 -3.25 53.13 21.13
N PRO A 2 -2.04 52.65 20.81
CA PRO A 2 -1.30 53.11 19.65
C PRO A 2 -2.09 52.85 18.35
N HIS A 3 -2.34 53.90 17.57
CA HIS A 3 -3.16 53.86 16.34
C HIS A 3 -2.58 52.99 15.20
N TRP A 4 -1.34 52.51 15.34
CA TRP A 4 -0.71 51.60 14.37
C TRP A 4 -1.08 50.12 14.62
N LEU A 5 -1.56 49.77 15.82
CA LEU A 5 -1.99 48.42 16.21
C LEU A 5 -3.39 48.05 15.69
N THR A 6 -4.16 49.01 15.19
CA THR A 6 -5.52 48.79 14.64
C THR A 6 -5.53 48.66 13.12
N LYS A 7 -4.39 48.82 12.44
CA LYS A 7 -4.31 48.62 10.99
C LYS A 7 -4.44 47.11 10.67
N PRO A 8 -5.29 46.73 9.70
CA PRO A 8 -5.54 45.32 9.38
C PRO A 8 -4.26 44.54 9.02
N SER A 9 -3.31 45.20 8.36
CA SER A 9 -2.01 44.62 7.99
C SER A 9 -1.13 44.29 9.20
N THR A 10 -1.17 45.11 10.25
CA THR A 10 -0.39 44.86 11.48
C THR A 10 -0.99 43.74 12.31
N LEU A 11 -2.32 43.66 12.38
CA LEU A 11 -3.03 42.56 13.03
C LEU A 11 -2.80 41.23 12.30
N ALA A 12 -2.82 41.23 10.96
CA ALA A 12 -2.49 40.06 10.15
C ALA A 12 -1.04 39.60 10.35
N ALA A 13 -0.08 40.54 10.38
CA ALA A 13 1.33 40.22 10.62
C ALA A 13 1.56 39.66 12.04
N LEU A 14 0.89 40.20 13.06
CA LEU A 14 0.93 39.68 14.43
C LEU A 14 0.30 38.28 14.53
N ALA A 15 -0.84 38.06 13.88
CA ALA A 15 -1.46 36.73 13.82
C ALA A 15 -0.55 35.71 13.12
N LEU A 16 0.09 36.09 12.01
CA LEU A 16 1.04 35.23 11.30
C LEU A 16 2.27 34.92 12.17
N ALA A 17 2.78 35.91 12.91
CA ALA A 17 3.91 35.73 13.82
C ALA A 17 3.57 34.81 14.99
N VAL A 18 2.35 34.89 15.54
CA VAL A 18 1.85 33.98 16.59
C VAL A 18 1.66 32.56 16.04
N VAL A 19 1.10 32.41 14.84
CA VAL A 19 0.99 31.10 14.19
C VAL A 19 2.38 30.52 13.92
N ALA A 20 3.33 31.31 13.43
CA ALA A 20 4.70 30.86 13.17
C ALA A 20 5.45 30.50 14.46
N SER A 21 5.29 31.26 15.55
CA SER A 21 5.95 31.00 16.83
C SER A 21 5.42 29.74 17.52
N ILE A 22 4.22 29.28 17.19
CA ILE A 22 3.68 27.99 17.63
C ILE A 22 4.04 26.89 16.63
N ALA A 23 3.84 27.10 15.33
CA ALA A 23 4.01 26.08 14.30
C ALA A 23 5.46 25.65 14.10
N ILE A 24 6.42 26.57 14.15
CA ILE A 24 7.84 26.27 13.91
C ILE A 24 8.41 25.39 15.04
N PRO A 25 8.28 25.74 16.34
CA PRO A 25 8.75 24.86 17.42
C PRO A 25 7.99 23.53 17.43
N THR A 26 6.68 23.54 17.18
CA THR A 26 5.88 22.31 17.13
C THR A 26 6.35 21.38 16.01
N ALA A 27 6.69 21.91 14.83
CA ALA A 27 7.23 21.12 13.72
C ALA A 27 8.65 20.60 14.00
N LEU A 28 9.49 21.41 14.66
CA LEU A 28 10.86 21.03 15.05
C LEU A 28 10.89 19.99 16.19
N LEU A 29 9.93 20.05 17.11
CA LEU A 29 9.79 19.12 18.24
C LEU A 29 8.91 17.91 17.89
N TRP A 30 8.19 17.93 16.77
CA TRP A 30 7.30 16.85 16.33
C TRP A 30 7.93 15.46 16.32
N PRO A 31 9.19 15.28 15.87
CA PRO A 31 9.85 13.98 15.94
C PRO A 31 9.97 13.50 17.39
N ARG A 32 10.39 14.38 18.31
CA ARG A 32 10.54 14.08 19.75
C ARG A 32 9.21 13.87 20.47
N LEU A 33 8.12 14.51 20.01
CA LEU A 33 6.77 14.30 20.56
C LEU A 33 6.21 12.90 20.28
N ASN A 34 6.74 12.22 19.25
CA ASN A 34 6.34 10.85 18.90
C ASN A 34 7.21 9.78 19.57
N ASP A 35 8.28 10.20 20.23
CA ASP A 35 9.16 9.32 20.99
C ASP A 35 8.54 9.03 22.36
N GLY A 36 8.65 7.79 22.81
CA GLY A 36 8.18 7.46 24.15
C GLY A 36 8.16 5.97 24.44
N VAL A 37 8.08 5.66 25.73
CA VAL A 37 7.88 4.29 26.21
C VAL A 37 6.46 3.85 25.87
N VAL A 38 6.34 2.71 25.18
CA VAL A 38 5.06 2.03 24.94
C VAL A 38 4.76 1.08 26.10
N VAL A 39 5.76 0.26 26.46
CA VAL A 39 5.74 -0.63 27.61
C VAL A 39 7.13 -0.58 28.26
N GLU A 40 7.18 -0.25 29.54
CA GLU A 40 8.42 -0.03 30.29
C GLU A 40 9.36 -1.23 30.21
N GLY A 41 10.64 -0.99 29.92
CA GLY A 41 11.66 -2.03 29.73
C GLY A 41 11.41 -3.00 28.56
N GLN A 42 10.40 -2.78 27.73
CA GLN A 42 10.05 -3.72 26.65
C GLN A 42 9.98 -3.08 25.27
N VAL A 43 9.27 -1.96 25.13
CA VAL A 43 9.02 -1.36 23.81
C VAL A 43 9.04 0.16 23.91
N ILE A 44 9.76 0.75 22.97
CA ILE A 44 9.89 2.18 22.80
C ILE A 44 9.45 2.51 21.37
N ARG A 45 8.79 3.64 21.21
CA ARG A 45 8.41 4.16 19.89
C ARG A 45 9.21 5.41 19.56
N SER A 46 9.40 5.67 18.28
CA SER A 46 9.98 6.94 17.80
C SER A 46 9.57 7.31 16.38
N ALA A 47 9.85 8.56 16.01
CA ALA A 47 10.02 8.94 14.61
C ALA A 47 11.32 8.35 14.03
N GLN A 48 11.61 8.63 12.76
CA GLN A 48 12.84 8.15 12.12
C GLN A 48 14.07 8.64 12.91
N PRO A 49 14.84 7.76 13.58
CA PRO A 49 15.98 8.22 14.36
C PRO A 49 17.13 8.62 13.43
N SER A 50 17.92 9.61 13.85
CA SER A 50 19.28 9.78 13.33
C SER A 50 20.23 8.76 13.98
N ALA A 51 21.46 8.65 13.48
CA ALA A 51 22.47 7.77 14.07
C ALA A 51 22.77 8.14 15.54
N GLU A 52 22.85 9.44 15.85
CA GLU A 52 23.07 9.95 17.21
C GLU A 52 21.86 9.68 18.10
N GLN A 53 20.65 9.82 17.55
CA GLN A 53 19.44 9.51 18.29
C GLN A 53 19.30 8.02 18.58
N LEU A 54 19.69 7.16 17.63
CA LEU A 54 19.73 5.72 17.86
C LEU A 54 20.71 5.36 18.97
N GLN A 55 21.92 5.93 18.96
CA GLN A 55 22.88 5.79 20.06
C GLN A 55 22.28 6.23 21.40
N PHE A 56 21.65 7.41 21.44
CA PHE A 56 21.00 7.89 22.66
C PHE A 56 19.92 6.94 23.18
N LEU A 57 19.12 6.34 22.28
CA LEU A 57 18.08 5.39 22.66
C LEU A 57 18.67 4.10 23.24
N VAL A 58 19.82 3.64 22.72
CA VAL A 58 20.58 2.53 23.30
C VAL A 58 21.13 2.91 24.68
N ASP A 59 21.80 4.05 24.80
CA ASP A 59 22.46 4.45 26.05
C ASP A 59 21.46 4.74 27.17
N HIS A 60 20.33 5.38 26.84
CA HIS A 60 19.37 5.86 27.84
C HIS A 60 18.32 4.81 28.21
N TYR A 61 17.84 4.04 27.23
CA TYR A 61 16.78 3.06 27.45
C TYR A 61 17.24 1.61 27.31
N GLY A 62 18.49 1.37 26.89
CA GLY A 62 19.03 0.02 26.71
C GLY A 62 18.49 -0.69 25.47
N VAL A 63 18.03 0.02 24.44
CA VAL A 63 17.49 -0.59 23.20
C VAL A 63 18.42 -1.68 22.67
N ARG A 64 17.87 -2.85 22.37
CA ARG A 64 18.61 -4.00 21.84
C ARG A 64 18.22 -4.42 20.43
N SER A 65 17.08 -3.93 19.94
CA SER A 65 16.60 -4.24 18.59
C SER A 65 15.76 -3.10 18.02
N VAL A 66 15.64 -3.09 16.69
CA VAL A 66 14.94 -2.07 15.91
C VAL A 66 13.97 -2.73 14.93
N ILE A 67 12.71 -2.29 14.95
CA ILE A 67 11.70 -2.59 13.95
C ILE A 67 11.47 -1.33 13.11
N ASN A 68 11.95 -1.36 11.86
CA ASN A 68 11.72 -0.32 10.87
C ASN A 68 10.46 -0.62 10.05
N LEU A 69 9.39 0.15 10.30
CA LEU A 69 8.09 -0.02 9.62
C LEU A 69 8.02 0.63 8.23
N ARG A 70 9.13 1.19 7.72
CA ARG A 70 9.21 1.78 6.38
C ARG A 70 9.63 0.76 5.32
N GLY A 71 10.18 -0.37 5.74
CA GLY A 71 10.83 -1.33 4.86
C GLY A 71 12.25 -0.92 4.45
N PRO A 72 12.92 -1.78 3.65
CA PRO A 72 14.26 -1.53 3.18
C PRO A 72 14.28 -0.48 2.07
N TRP A 73 15.22 0.47 2.15
CA TRP A 73 15.44 1.49 1.13
C TRP A 73 16.93 1.66 0.84
N ASN A 74 17.56 0.61 0.30
CA ASN A 74 19.03 0.50 0.12
C ASN A 74 19.72 1.65 -0.63
N ARG A 75 18.96 2.45 -1.39
CA ARG A 75 19.48 3.63 -2.11
C ARG A 75 19.41 4.92 -1.32
N GLU A 76 18.65 4.94 -0.23
CA GLU A 76 18.40 6.12 0.58
C GLU A 76 19.43 6.24 1.69
N GLU A 77 20.00 7.43 1.84
CA GLU A 77 21.06 7.68 2.84
C GLU A 77 20.58 7.49 4.27
N TRP A 78 19.32 7.83 4.59
CA TRP A 78 18.77 7.61 5.93
C TRP A 78 18.74 6.12 6.32
N TYR A 79 18.48 5.23 5.35
CA TYR A 79 18.38 3.79 5.61
C TYR A 79 19.77 3.21 5.79
N LYS A 80 20.71 3.56 4.91
CA LYS A 80 22.12 3.15 5.05
C LYS A 80 22.71 3.60 6.39
N ALA A 81 22.44 4.84 6.80
CA ALA A 81 22.93 5.38 8.06
C ALA A 81 22.32 4.65 9.26
N GLU A 82 21.02 4.34 9.23
CA GLU A 82 20.35 3.57 10.28
C GLU A 82 20.91 2.16 10.39
N THR A 83 20.98 1.41 9.27
CA THR A 83 21.46 0.02 9.30
C THR A 83 22.94 -0.05 9.69
N ALA A 84 23.78 0.85 9.16
CA ALA A 84 25.19 0.89 9.56
C ALA A 84 25.36 1.21 11.05
N LYS A 85 24.54 2.11 11.61
CA LYS A 85 24.59 2.43 13.04
C LYS A 85 24.02 1.31 13.90
N ALA A 86 22.97 0.63 13.46
CA ALA A 86 22.42 -0.55 14.13
C ALA A 86 23.46 -1.68 14.18
N ASP A 87 24.17 -1.94 13.08
CA ASP A 87 25.25 -2.91 13.00
C ASP A 87 26.42 -2.54 13.93
N GLU A 88 26.85 -1.27 13.93
CA GLU A 88 27.89 -0.75 14.83
C GLU A 88 27.54 -0.99 16.31
N LEU A 89 26.26 -0.84 16.65
CA LEU A 89 25.73 -0.99 18.01
C LEU A 89 25.36 -2.43 18.36
N GLY A 90 25.47 -3.37 17.42
CA GLY A 90 25.08 -4.77 17.62
C GLY A 90 23.58 -4.95 17.87
N LEU A 91 22.74 -4.11 17.25
CA LEU A 91 21.29 -4.19 17.37
C LEU A 91 20.71 -5.15 16.33
N ASP A 92 19.78 -6.00 16.74
CA ASP A 92 18.98 -6.75 15.79
C ASP A 92 18.04 -5.79 15.04
N HIS A 93 18.20 -5.68 13.73
CA HIS A 93 17.40 -4.78 12.88
C HIS A 93 16.50 -5.57 11.94
N VAL A 94 15.19 -5.29 11.97
CA VAL A 94 14.18 -5.97 11.16
C VAL A 94 13.34 -4.96 10.40
N ASP A 95 13.24 -5.18 9.09
CA ASP A 95 12.41 -4.38 8.18
C ASP A 95 11.01 -4.99 7.99
N ILE A 96 9.98 -4.18 8.22
CA ILE A 96 8.58 -4.52 7.99
C ILE A 96 7.94 -3.42 7.14
N VAL A 97 7.28 -3.80 6.04
CA VAL A 97 6.81 -2.85 5.04
C VAL A 97 5.35 -2.50 5.26
N LEU A 98 5.09 -1.46 6.06
CA LEU A 98 3.74 -0.92 6.21
C LEU A 98 3.54 0.33 5.35
N LYS A 99 2.39 0.40 4.67
CA LYS A 99 1.92 1.59 3.93
C LYS A 99 0.73 2.18 4.67
N THR A 100 0.75 3.48 4.92
CA THR A 100 -0.34 4.16 5.65
C THR A 100 -1.65 4.14 4.88
N SER A 101 -1.58 4.15 3.54
CA SER A 101 -2.74 4.13 2.65
C SER A 101 -3.44 2.78 2.56
N ASN A 102 -2.91 1.74 3.21
CA ASN A 102 -3.38 0.36 3.11
C ASN A 102 -3.64 -0.18 4.53
N ILE A 103 -4.40 -1.26 4.62
CA ILE A 103 -4.39 -2.09 5.83
C ILE A 103 -3.05 -2.85 5.88
N ALA A 104 -2.59 -3.19 7.08
CA ALA A 104 -1.39 -3.98 7.25
C ALA A 104 -1.56 -5.38 6.62
N PRO A 105 -0.73 -5.76 5.63
CA PRO A 105 -0.88 -7.05 4.98
C PRO A 105 -0.59 -8.21 5.94
N PRO A 106 -1.23 -9.37 5.79
CA PRO A 106 -1.04 -10.52 6.68
C PRO A 106 0.42 -10.96 6.78
N LYS A 107 1.14 -10.95 5.65
CA LYS A 107 2.57 -11.28 5.61
C LYS A 107 3.40 -10.37 6.52
N GLU A 108 3.09 -9.07 6.53
CA GLU A 108 3.82 -8.09 7.33
C GLU A 108 3.35 -8.10 8.79
N LEU A 109 2.07 -8.43 9.06
CA LEU A 109 1.56 -8.69 10.40
C LEU A 109 2.23 -9.91 11.03
N ARG A 110 2.40 -11.01 10.29
CA ARG A 110 3.12 -12.20 10.76
C ARG A 110 4.56 -11.86 11.13
N LYS A 111 5.30 -11.19 10.24
CA LYS A 111 6.65 -10.70 10.54
C LYS A 111 6.70 -9.82 11.78
N LEU A 112 5.70 -8.96 11.97
CA LEU A 112 5.62 -8.06 13.13
C LEU A 112 5.42 -8.84 14.43
N ILE A 113 4.53 -9.83 14.41
CA ILE A 113 4.30 -10.71 15.57
C ILE A 113 5.57 -11.54 15.84
N ASP A 114 6.17 -12.14 14.82
CA ASP A 114 7.42 -12.91 14.94
C ASP A 114 8.55 -12.04 15.53
N ALA A 115 8.65 -10.78 15.09
CA ALA A 115 9.62 -9.82 15.63
C ALA A 115 9.34 -9.51 17.11
N PHE A 116 8.08 -9.32 17.50
CA PHE A 116 7.71 -9.08 18.89
C PHE A 116 8.02 -10.28 19.81
N ASP A 117 7.86 -11.51 19.31
CA ASP A 117 8.16 -12.70 20.10
C ASP A 117 9.67 -12.88 20.31
N ASN A 118 10.46 -12.67 19.24
CA ASN A 118 11.83 -13.17 19.18
C ASN A 118 12.91 -12.09 19.38
N LEU A 119 12.61 -10.81 19.14
CA LEU A 119 13.63 -9.77 19.26
C LEU A 119 14.01 -9.47 20.71
N PRO A 120 15.29 -9.16 20.98
CA PRO A 120 15.74 -8.77 22.30
C PRO A 120 15.14 -7.41 22.70
N ARG A 121 14.57 -7.36 23.90
CA ARG A 121 13.95 -6.15 24.48
C ARG A 121 14.96 -5.29 25.21
N PRO A 122 14.81 -3.95 25.27
CA PRO A 122 13.73 -3.17 24.68
C PRO A 122 13.83 -3.05 23.16
N ILE A 123 12.68 -3.16 22.50
CA ILE A 123 12.52 -3.05 21.05
C ILE A 123 12.20 -1.59 20.71
N LEU A 124 12.93 -0.99 19.77
CA LEU A 124 12.58 0.30 19.17
C LEU A 124 11.68 0.09 17.95
N ILE A 125 10.47 0.64 17.97
CA ILE A 125 9.55 0.65 16.84
C ILE A 125 9.53 2.05 16.23
N HIS A 126 9.84 2.18 14.94
CA HIS A 126 9.78 3.49 14.28
C HIS A 126 9.22 3.43 12.86
N CYS A 127 8.88 4.62 12.35
CA CYS A 127 8.58 4.85 10.95
C CYS A 127 9.07 6.25 10.56
N ARG A 128 8.59 6.84 9.45
CA ARG A 128 9.04 8.20 9.07
C ARG A 128 8.74 9.27 10.12
N ARG A 129 7.51 9.31 10.63
CA ARG A 129 7.03 10.37 11.55
C ARG A 129 6.70 9.86 12.95
N GLY A 130 6.85 8.56 13.20
CA GLY A 130 6.46 7.96 14.46
C GLY A 130 4.96 8.01 14.74
N SER A 131 4.11 8.18 13.71
CA SER A 131 2.66 8.42 13.86
C SER A 131 1.86 7.17 13.46
N ASP A 132 1.37 7.06 12.23
CA ASP A 132 0.42 6.01 11.80
C ASP A 132 0.93 4.56 11.96
N ARG A 133 2.06 4.23 11.31
CA ARG A 133 2.61 2.85 11.33
C ARG A 133 3.08 2.44 12.71
N THR A 134 3.80 3.35 13.35
CA THR A 134 4.28 3.17 14.73
C THR A 134 3.11 2.99 15.69
N ALA A 135 2.04 3.77 15.55
CA ALA A 135 0.84 3.62 16.36
C ALA A 135 0.18 2.25 16.18
N LEU A 136 0.06 1.74 14.95
CA LEU A 136 -0.47 0.38 14.72
C LEU A 136 0.35 -0.66 15.48
N ALA A 137 1.68 -0.66 15.27
CA ALA A 137 2.56 -1.65 15.88
C ALA A 137 2.58 -1.53 17.42
N SER A 138 2.62 -0.31 17.97
CA SER A 138 2.52 -0.08 19.41
C SER A 138 1.19 -0.55 20.00
N ALA A 139 0.07 -0.27 19.32
CA ALA A 139 -1.26 -0.71 19.73
C ALA A 139 -1.35 -2.24 19.76
N LEU A 140 -0.91 -2.90 18.68
CA LEU A 140 -0.87 -4.36 18.60
C LEU A 140 -0.01 -4.95 19.73
N TYR A 141 1.17 -4.39 20.01
CA TYR A 141 2.02 -4.87 21.11
C TYR A 141 1.29 -4.79 22.46
N ARG A 142 0.62 -3.66 22.75
CA ARG A 142 -0.10 -3.50 24.02
C ARG A 142 -1.23 -4.51 24.17
N VAL A 143 -2.04 -4.71 23.12
CA VAL A 143 -3.12 -5.69 23.19
C VAL A 143 -2.57 -7.11 23.37
N LEU A 144 -1.59 -7.49 22.55
CA LEU A 144 -1.08 -8.86 22.50
C LEU A 144 -0.27 -9.26 23.74
N TYR A 145 0.52 -8.34 24.32
CA TYR A 145 1.51 -8.68 25.35
C TYR A 145 1.22 -8.09 26.73
N THR A 146 0.28 -7.14 26.85
CA THR A 146 -0.12 -6.58 28.15
C THR A 146 -1.58 -6.81 28.48
N GLY A 147 -2.36 -7.40 27.57
CA GLY A 147 -3.81 -7.59 27.75
C GLY A 147 -4.60 -6.28 27.75
N ALA A 148 -4.04 -5.21 27.17
CA ALA A 148 -4.76 -3.94 27.05
C ALA A 148 -6.03 -4.13 26.21
N SER A 149 -7.10 -3.40 26.55
CA SER A 149 -8.33 -3.42 25.76
C SER A 149 -8.10 -2.80 24.37
N LEU A 150 -8.99 -3.08 23.42
CA LEU A 150 -8.95 -2.46 22.10
C LEU A 150 -9.04 -0.92 22.20
N ASP A 151 -9.88 -0.40 23.09
CA ASP A 151 -10.01 1.04 23.35
C ASP A 151 -8.72 1.64 23.90
N GLU A 152 -8.06 0.95 24.84
CA GLU A 152 -6.77 1.38 25.36
C GLU A 152 -5.70 1.38 24.28
N ALA A 153 -5.73 0.42 23.36
CA ALA A 153 -4.81 0.35 22.23
C ALA A 153 -4.96 1.57 21.29
N MET A 154 -6.20 2.04 21.09
CA MET A 154 -6.49 3.21 20.29
C MET A 154 -5.91 4.52 20.86
N SER A 155 -5.48 4.55 22.12
CA SER A 155 -4.70 5.68 22.66
C SER A 155 -3.36 5.90 21.94
N CYS A 156 -2.82 4.89 21.25
CA CYS A 156 -1.64 5.06 20.39
C CYS A 156 -1.91 5.95 19.16
N TYR A 157 -3.18 6.22 18.85
CA TYR A 157 -3.68 7.09 17.78
C TYR A 157 -4.17 8.46 18.26
N GLN A 158 -3.66 8.96 19.38
CA GLN A 158 -4.02 10.28 19.91
C GLN A 158 -3.34 11.46 19.20
N LEU A 159 -3.87 12.67 19.40
CA LEU A 159 -3.35 13.93 18.87
C LEU A 159 -1.87 14.17 19.21
N ARG A 160 -1.43 13.77 20.40
CA ARG A 160 -0.01 13.85 20.81
C ARG A 160 0.93 13.07 19.89
N TYR A 161 0.43 11.99 19.27
CA TYR A 161 1.16 11.19 18.29
C TYR A 161 0.85 11.60 16.84
N GLY A 162 0.32 12.81 16.66
CA GLY A 162 0.09 13.41 15.38
C GLY A 162 -1.18 12.99 14.65
N HIS A 163 -2.17 12.47 15.36
CA HIS A 163 -3.46 12.04 14.83
C HIS A 163 -4.55 13.05 15.16
N THR A 164 -4.98 13.83 14.17
CA THR A 164 -5.91 14.95 14.36
C THR A 164 -7.39 14.58 14.20
N GLY A 165 -7.70 13.30 13.97
CA GLY A 165 -9.04 12.85 13.58
C GLY A 165 -9.45 13.20 12.14
N TRP A 166 -8.65 14.00 11.43
CA TRP A 166 -8.83 14.25 10.01
C TRP A 166 -8.40 13.00 9.23
N ASP A 167 -9.24 12.55 8.29
CA ASP A 167 -8.89 11.45 7.39
C ASP A 167 -7.74 11.86 6.46
N ARG A 168 -6.53 11.43 6.79
CA ARG A 168 -5.32 11.62 5.98
C ARG A 168 -5.14 10.52 4.94
N GLY A 169 -6.17 9.73 4.69
CA GLY A 169 -6.12 8.50 3.90
C GLY A 169 -5.39 7.38 4.63
N CYS A 170 -5.31 7.42 5.97
CA CYS A 170 -4.66 6.38 6.76
C CYS A 170 -5.65 5.23 7.04
N ARG A 171 -5.31 4.02 6.58
CA ARG A 171 -6.19 2.85 6.69
C ARG A 171 -5.74 1.83 7.74
N LEU A 172 -4.55 2.00 8.31
CA LEU A 172 -3.99 1.08 9.31
C LEU A 172 -4.87 0.90 10.57
N PRO A 173 -5.52 1.94 11.15
CA PRO A 173 -6.41 1.75 12.29
C PRO A 173 -7.58 0.81 12.00
N HIS A 174 -8.03 0.74 10.75
CA HIS A 174 -9.18 -0.06 10.36
C HIS A 174 -8.96 -1.58 10.53
N LEU A 175 -7.71 -2.01 10.74
CA LEU A 175 -7.45 -3.39 11.15
C LEU A 175 -8.21 -3.76 12.43
N PHE A 176 -8.31 -2.82 13.39
CA PHE A 176 -9.07 -3.04 14.62
C PHE A 176 -10.58 -3.05 14.36
N ASP A 177 -11.09 -2.22 13.45
CA ASP A 177 -12.50 -2.24 13.05
C ASP A 177 -12.88 -3.58 12.42
N LEU A 178 -12.01 -4.15 11.57
CA LEU A 178 -12.21 -5.49 10.99
C LEU A 178 -12.26 -6.57 12.06
N TYR A 179 -11.37 -6.48 13.05
CA TYR A 179 -11.32 -7.44 14.14
C TYR A 179 -12.56 -7.33 15.04
N THR A 180 -12.97 -6.12 15.42
CA THR A 180 -14.18 -5.89 16.22
C THR A 180 -15.44 -6.39 15.50
N ALA A 181 -15.57 -6.08 14.21
CA ALA A 181 -16.71 -6.54 13.42
C ALA A 181 -16.74 -8.08 13.31
N TRP A 182 -15.57 -8.73 13.23
CA TRP A 182 -15.49 -10.19 13.25
C TRP A 182 -15.88 -10.77 14.63
N LEU A 183 -15.44 -10.15 15.72
CA LEU A 183 -15.86 -10.56 17.07
C LEU A 183 -17.37 -10.49 17.27
N GLU A 184 -18.00 -9.40 16.82
CA GLU A 184 -19.45 -9.22 16.88
C GLU A 184 -20.20 -10.29 16.08
N GLU A 185 -19.72 -10.57 14.86
CA GLU A 185 -20.32 -11.57 13.97
C GLU A 185 -20.24 -13.00 14.53
N GLU A 186 -19.09 -13.35 15.10
CA GLU A 186 -18.90 -14.66 15.74
C GLU A 186 -19.47 -14.72 17.17
N ASN A 187 -19.99 -13.61 17.69
CA ASN A 187 -20.44 -13.46 19.08
C ASN A 187 -19.36 -13.88 20.09
N LEU A 188 -18.13 -13.44 19.86
CA LEU A 188 -16.95 -13.74 20.67
C LEU A 188 -16.47 -12.49 21.43
N PRO A 189 -16.00 -12.64 22.68
CA PRO A 189 -15.32 -11.54 23.37
C PRO A 189 -13.94 -11.28 22.76
N HIS A 190 -13.29 -10.17 23.10
CA HIS A 190 -11.87 -9.97 22.80
C HIS A 190 -10.97 -10.73 23.79
N THR A 191 -9.89 -11.36 23.30
CA THR A 191 -8.72 -11.79 24.09
C THR A 191 -7.43 -11.62 23.27
N PRO A 192 -6.25 -11.47 23.92
CA PRO A 192 -4.96 -11.39 23.21
C PRO A 192 -4.69 -12.59 22.30
N GLU A 193 -4.98 -13.81 22.77
CA GLU A 193 -4.79 -15.05 22.01
C GLU A 193 -5.68 -15.06 20.78
N ARG A 194 -6.94 -14.64 20.90
CA ARG A 194 -7.87 -14.57 19.77
C ARG A 194 -7.46 -13.51 18.76
N LEU A 195 -6.96 -12.36 19.22
CA LEU A 195 -6.40 -11.37 18.29
C LEU A 195 -5.18 -11.94 17.57
N ARG A 196 -4.29 -12.62 18.30
CA ARG A 196 -3.11 -13.25 17.73
C ARG A 196 -3.49 -14.28 16.66
N ASP A 197 -4.39 -15.19 16.98
CA ASP A 197 -4.92 -16.18 16.05
C ASP A 197 -5.63 -15.50 14.88
N TRP A 198 -6.39 -14.43 15.11
CA TRP A 198 -7.03 -13.68 14.03
C TRP A 198 -6.03 -13.01 13.07
N LEU A 199 -4.89 -12.54 13.60
CA LEU A 199 -3.82 -11.96 12.78
C LEU A 199 -2.99 -13.03 12.05
N LEU A 200 -2.87 -14.24 12.60
CA LEU A 200 -2.02 -15.33 12.10
C LEU A 200 -2.76 -16.41 11.29
N GLU A 201 -3.99 -16.73 11.65
CA GLU A 201 -4.74 -17.94 11.26
C GLU A 201 -6.09 -17.63 10.58
N THR A 202 -6.81 -16.57 10.96
CA THR A 202 -8.25 -16.41 10.64
C THR A 202 -8.55 -15.39 9.51
N PRO A 203 -9.77 -15.36 8.93
CA PRO A 203 -10.08 -15.27 7.51
C PRO A 203 -10.55 -13.85 7.18
N SER A 204 -10.02 -12.85 7.89
CA SER A 204 -10.21 -11.45 7.49
C SER A 204 -9.62 -11.20 6.11
N HIS A 205 -8.73 -12.09 5.64
CA HIS A 205 -8.21 -12.21 4.27
C HIS A 205 -8.99 -13.19 3.40
N ALA A 206 -9.68 -14.19 3.97
CA ALA A 206 -10.42 -15.15 3.18
C ALA A 206 -11.53 -14.44 2.43
N HIS A 207 -12.30 -13.55 3.07
CA HIS A 207 -13.27 -12.68 2.35
C HIS A 207 -12.66 -11.99 1.12
N PHE A 208 -11.39 -11.61 1.17
CA PHE A 208 -10.65 -10.94 0.09
C PHE A 208 -9.97 -11.89 -0.91
N ALA A 209 -10.27 -13.19 -0.90
CA ALA A 209 -9.65 -14.18 -1.77
C ALA A 209 -10.42 -14.32 -3.09
N ALA A 210 -9.83 -13.89 -4.20
CA ALA A 210 -10.47 -13.93 -5.51
C ALA A 210 -9.54 -14.46 -6.59
N LYS A 211 -10.06 -15.30 -7.49
CA LYS A 211 -9.37 -15.59 -8.76
C LYS A 211 -9.96 -14.70 -9.84
N ILE A 212 -9.10 -13.93 -10.52
CA ILE A 212 -9.50 -13.02 -11.59
C ILE A 212 -8.75 -13.43 -12.86
N VAL A 213 -9.48 -13.77 -13.92
CA VAL A 213 -8.93 -14.16 -15.22
C VAL A 213 -9.46 -13.21 -16.29
N VAL A 214 -8.56 -12.52 -16.98
CA VAL A 214 -8.92 -11.72 -18.15
C VAL A 214 -8.93 -12.64 -19.37
N GLN A 215 -10.08 -12.80 -20.01
CA GLN A 215 -10.21 -13.61 -21.22
C GLN A 215 -9.61 -12.87 -22.41
N GLU A 216 -8.77 -13.57 -23.19
CA GLU A 216 -8.18 -13.11 -24.45
C GLU A 216 -7.77 -11.62 -24.43
N PRO A 217 -6.86 -11.21 -23.51
CA PRO A 217 -6.54 -9.81 -23.32
C PRO A 217 -5.99 -9.20 -24.62
N PRO A 218 -6.42 -7.98 -25.01
CA PRO A 218 -5.91 -7.34 -26.20
C PRO A 218 -4.43 -7.05 -26.04
N ILE A 219 -3.61 -7.52 -26.99
CA ILE A 219 -2.17 -7.24 -27.03
C ILE A 219 -1.85 -5.90 -27.72
N SER A 220 -2.81 -5.35 -28.47
CA SER A 220 -2.64 -4.13 -29.24
C SER A 220 -3.94 -3.37 -29.44
N ARG A 221 -3.89 -2.04 -29.42
CA ARG A 221 -5.04 -1.15 -29.58
C ARG A 221 -4.69 0.07 -30.45
N THR A 222 -5.70 0.70 -31.03
CA THR A 222 -5.56 2.02 -31.66
C THR A 222 -5.88 3.11 -30.63
N VAL A 223 -5.11 4.19 -30.61
CA VAL A 223 -5.40 5.36 -29.78
C VAL A 223 -6.80 5.92 -30.08
N HIS A 224 -7.40 6.59 -29.09
CA HIS A 224 -8.74 7.18 -29.16
C HIS A 224 -9.90 6.20 -29.38
N GLN A 225 -9.65 4.88 -29.34
CA GLN A 225 -10.70 3.86 -29.44
C GLN A 225 -10.89 3.15 -28.09
N PRO A 226 -12.11 3.18 -27.50
CA PRO A 226 -12.41 2.34 -26.36
C PRO A 226 -12.43 0.86 -26.79
N ASP A 227 -12.34 -0.02 -25.82
CA ASP A 227 -12.37 -1.46 -26.04
C ASP A 227 -13.12 -2.15 -24.91
N GLU A 228 -13.47 -3.42 -25.08
CA GLU A 228 -14.10 -4.22 -24.04
C GLU A 228 -13.25 -5.44 -23.72
N ILE A 229 -13.15 -5.74 -22.43
CA ILE A 229 -12.56 -7.01 -21.96
C ILE A 229 -13.62 -7.81 -21.22
N VAL A 230 -13.51 -9.13 -21.31
CA VAL A 230 -14.28 -10.06 -20.48
C VAL A 230 -13.37 -10.53 -19.35
N VAL A 231 -13.88 -10.43 -18.13
CA VAL A 231 -13.16 -10.87 -16.92
C VAL A 231 -14.01 -11.88 -16.18
N ASP A 232 -13.45 -13.06 -15.95
CA ASP A 232 -14.02 -14.05 -15.05
C ASP A 232 -13.49 -13.81 -13.64
N ILE A 233 -14.42 -13.71 -12.70
CA ILE A 233 -14.13 -13.50 -11.29
C ILE A 233 -14.74 -14.67 -10.54
N THR A 234 -13.91 -15.42 -9.84
CA THR A 234 -14.33 -16.53 -8.97
C THR A 234 -14.16 -16.13 -7.51
N ASN A 235 -15.21 -16.34 -6.72
CA ASN A 235 -15.12 -16.26 -5.28
C ASN A 235 -14.33 -17.47 -4.75
N THR A 236 -13.11 -17.22 -4.28
CA THR A 236 -12.26 -18.26 -3.67
C THR A 236 -12.15 -18.09 -2.16
N SER A 237 -12.98 -17.23 -1.59
CA SER A 237 -13.15 -17.08 -0.14
C SER A 237 -13.96 -18.22 0.45
N ASP A 238 -14.05 -18.24 1.77
CA ASP A 238 -14.90 -19.13 2.55
C ASP A 238 -16.30 -18.54 2.83
N ARG A 239 -16.61 -17.35 2.29
CA ARG A 239 -17.84 -16.61 2.57
C ARG A 239 -18.48 -16.00 1.31
N PRO A 240 -19.80 -15.76 1.30
CA PRO A 240 -20.44 -15.06 0.20
C PRO A 240 -19.97 -13.61 0.07
N TRP A 241 -19.93 -13.11 -1.16
CA TRP A 241 -19.79 -11.69 -1.47
C TRP A 241 -21.14 -11.09 -1.84
N SER A 242 -21.38 -9.83 -1.48
CA SER A 242 -22.53 -9.08 -2.00
C SER A 242 -22.06 -8.04 -3.00
N PHE A 243 -22.71 -7.96 -4.16
CA PHE A 243 -22.59 -6.91 -5.15
C PHE A 243 -23.86 -6.05 -5.08
N SER A 244 -23.87 -5.06 -4.19
CA SER A 244 -24.98 -4.12 -3.98
C SER A 244 -24.51 -2.67 -3.96
N ARG A 245 -25.30 -1.73 -4.44
CA ARG A 245 -24.97 -0.30 -4.35
C ARG A 245 -25.14 0.30 -2.95
N HIS A 246 -25.80 -0.43 -2.05
CA HIS A 246 -26.25 0.10 -0.75
C HIS A 246 -25.74 -0.71 0.45
N ALA A 247 -25.12 -1.87 0.23
CA ALA A 247 -24.59 -2.69 1.31
C ALA A 247 -23.23 -2.18 1.82
N GLU A 248 -23.07 -2.11 3.14
CA GLU A 248 -21.83 -1.69 3.80
C GLU A 248 -20.62 -2.61 3.56
N ARG A 249 -20.83 -3.81 3.00
CA ARG A 249 -19.78 -4.79 2.63
C ARG A 249 -19.85 -5.19 1.15
N SER A 250 -20.29 -4.28 0.29
CA SER A 250 -20.41 -4.57 -1.13
C SER A 250 -19.05 -4.68 -1.81
N VAL A 251 -18.90 -5.63 -2.73
CA VAL A 251 -17.71 -5.78 -3.58
C VAL A 251 -17.93 -5.04 -4.89
N HIS A 252 -16.88 -4.40 -5.37
CA HIS A 252 -16.85 -3.62 -6.61
C HIS A 252 -15.60 -3.96 -7.40
N VAL A 253 -15.63 -3.73 -8.71
CA VAL A 253 -14.48 -4.02 -9.58
C VAL A 253 -13.70 -2.73 -9.81
N GLU A 254 -12.41 -2.72 -9.48
CA GLU A 254 -11.49 -1.63 -9.79
C GLU A 254 -10.66 -1.99 -11.04
N LEU A 255 -10.73 -1.14 -12.05
CA LEU A 255 -9.89 -1.20 -13.24
C LEU A 255 -8.90 -0.04 -13.22
N ARG A 256 -7.62 -0.30 -13.46
CA ARG A 256 -6.59 0.73 -13.61
C ARG A 256 -5.80 0.52 -14.90
N ILE A 257 -5.45 1.62 -15.56
CA ILE A 257 -4.58 1.64 -16.73
C ILE A 257 -3.45 2.63 -16.46
N GLY A 258 -2.20 2.20 -16.63
CA GLY A 258 -1.02 3.05 -16.49
C GLY A 258 -0.10 2.93 -17.69
N SER A 259 0.53 4.04 -18.09
CA SER A 259 1.62 4.03 -19.07
C SER A 259 2.94 3.74 -18.37
N GLU A 260 3.86 3.04 -19.04
CA GLU A 260 5.24 2.85 -18.56
C GLU A 260 5.97 4.18 -18.30
N ASN A 261 5.59 5.26 -18.98
CA ASN A 261 6.25 6.57 -18.85
C ASN A 261 5.83 7.38 -17.61
N GLY A 262 5.01 6.82 -16.72
CA GLY A 262 4.64 7.44 -15.44
C GLY A 262 3.59 8.55 -15.51
N GLU A 263 2.92 8.75 -16.65
CA GLU A 263 1.76 9.66 -16.73
C GLU A 263 0.58 9.13 -15.91
N ARG A 264 -0.27 10.06 -15.44
CA ARG A 264 -1.43 9.79 -14.56
C ARG A 264 -2.24 8.60 -15.07
N GLY A 265 -2.21 7.51 -14.32
CA GLY A 265 -3.00 6.33 -14.61
C GLY A 265 -4.49 6.62 -14.50
N TRP A 266 -5.27 6.08 -15.44
CA TRP A 266 -6.73 6.08 -15.35
C TRP A 266 -7.18 5.03 -14.34
N LYS A 267 -8.24 5.33 -13.58
CA LYS A 267 -8.86 4.41 -12.62
C LYS A 267 -10.38 4.54 -12.74
N ARG A 268 -11.08 3.41 -12.67
CA ARG A 268 -12.54 3.34 -12.51
C ARG A 268 -12.90 2.25 -11.52
N VAL A 269 -13.90 2.54 -10.68
CA VAL A 269 -14.58 1.55 -9.86
C VAL A 269 -15.96 1.34 -10.47
N THR A 270 -16.30 0.09 -10.77
CA THR A 270 -17.59 -0.33 -11.32
C THR A 270 -18.40 -0.96 -10.21
N HIS A 271 -19.52 -0.31 -9.86
CA HIS A 271 -20.47 -0.82 -8.89
C HIS A 271 -21.44 -1.77 -9.59
N LEU A 272 -21.36 -3.04 -9.22
CA LEU A 272 -22.23 -4.09 -9.73
C LEU A 272 -23.47 -4.22 -8.84
N ASP A 273 -24.57 -4.62 -9.46
CA ASP A 273 -25.80 -4.99 -8.78
C ASP A 273 -26.15 -6.42 -9.24
N HIS A 274 -25.42 -7.38 -8.66
CA HIS A 274 -25.48 -8.80 -9.06
C HIS A 274 -26.04 -9.69 -7.94
N GLY A 275 -26.40 -9.11 -6.79
CA GLY A 275 -26.83 -9.90 -5.64
C GLY A 275 -25.63 -10.54 -4.93
N THR A 276 -25.75 -11.81 -4.57
CA THR A 276 -24.72 -12.53 -3.81
C THR A 276 -23.94 -13.47 -4.73
N LEU A 277 -22.64 -13.64 -4.47
CA LEU A 277 -21.78 -14.63 -5.12
C LEU A 277 -21.17 -15.55 -4.04
N ASP A 278 -21.62 -16.79 -3.99
CA ASP A 278 -21.23 -17.75 -2.96
C ASP A 278 -19.80 -18.30 -3.19
N PRO A 279 -19.15 -18.88 -2.16
CA PRO A 279 -17.85 -19.55 -2.31
C PRO A 279 -17.82 -20.57 -3.45
N GLY A 280 -16.82 -20.47 -4.32
CA GLY A 280 -16.65 -21.31 -5.50
C GLY A 280 -17.42 -20.84 -6.74
N GLU A 281 -18.37 -19.94 -6.61
CA GLU A 281 -19.12 -19.39 -7.75
C GLU A 281 -18.28 -18.41 -8.56
N SER A 282 -18.63 -18.27 -9.83
CA SER A 282 -17.95 -17.37 -10.77
C SER A 282 -18.94 -16.50 -11.53
N ILE A 283 -18.51 -15.28 -11.82
CA ILE A 283 -19.22 -14.32 -12.65
C ILE A 283 -18.31 -13.85 -13.78
N SER A 284 -18.85 -13.78 -15.01
CA SER A 284 -18.17 -13.19 -16.16
C SER A 284 -18.70 -11.77 -16.39
N LEU A 285 -17.80 -10.80 -16.43
CA LEU A 285 -18.13 -9.38 -16.57
C LEU A 285 -17.50 -8.79 -17.83
N ARG A 286 -18.30 -8.07 -18.61
CA ARG A 286 -17.81 -7.17 -19.65
C ARG A 286 -17.45 -5.82 -19.04
N LEU A 287 -16.18 -5.43 -19.15
CA LEU A 287 -15.66 -4.17 -18.64
C LEU A 287 -15.17 -3.31 -19.80
N THR A 288 -15.62 -2.06 -19.85
CA THR A 288 -15.13 -1.08 -20.82
C THR A 288 -13.75 -0.57 -20.42
N LEU A 289 -12.77 -0.80 -21.29
CA LEU A 289 -11.48 -0.10 -21.26
C LEU A 289 -11.64 1.26 -21.95
N PRO A 290 -11.28 2.37 -21.29
CA PRO A 290 -11.30 3.68 -21.94
C PRO A 290 -10.31 3.72 -23.10
N ALA A 291 -10.55 4.66 -24.02
CA ALA A 291 -9.56 5.03 -25.01
C ALA A 291 -8.31 5.62 -24.34
N VAL A 292 -7.14 5.37 -24.94
CA VAL A 292 -5.88 6.03 -24.57
C VAL A 292 -5.51 7.05 -25.63
N ASP A 293 -4.98 8.19 -25.22
CA ASP A 293 -4.77 9.33 -26.12
C ASP A 293 -3.42 9.31 -26.85
N ARG A 294 -2.47 8.49 -26.38
CA ARG A 294 -1.10 8.49 -26.90
C ARG A 294 -0.64 7.08 -27.27
N PRO A 295 0.19 6.93 -28.31
CA PRO A 295 0.86 5.67 -28.58
C PRO A 295 1.83 5.33 -27.44
N GLY A 296 1.99 4.04 -27.14
CA GLY A 296 2.92 3.58 -26.11
C GLY A 296 2.55 2.24 -25.50
N HIS A 297 3.33 1.83 -24.49
CA HIS A 297 3.11 0.62 -23.71
C HIS A 297 2.25 0.93 -22.48
N TYR A 298 1.21 0.13 -22.27
CA TYR A 298 0.24 0.29 -21.19
C TYR A 298 0.08 -1.00 -20.41
N GLY A 299 0.09 -0.89 -19.08
CA GLY A 299 -0.30 -1.95 -18.16
C GLY A 299 -1.73 -1.75 -17.69
N VAL A 300 -2.48 -2.85 -17.60
CA VAL A 300 -3.85 -2.87 -17.08
C VAL A 300 -3.91 -3.80 -15.89
N SER A 301 -4.53 -3.34 -14.81
CA SER A 301 -4.82 -4.15 -13.62
C SER A 301 -6.31 -4.16 -13.33
N VAL A 302 -6.87 -5.35 -13.15
CA VAL A 302 -8.22 -5.60 -12.65
C VAL A 302 -8.11 -6.15 -11.24
N ASP A 303 -8.80 -5.54 -10.29
CA ASP A 303 -8.86 -5.95 -8.90
C ASP A 303 -10.29 -5.78 -8.35
N LEU A 304 -10.53 -6.34 -7.17
CA LEU A 304 -11.75 -6.13 -6.42
C LEU A 304 -11.49 -5.15 -5.27
N VAL A 305 -12.49 -4.32 -4.97
CA VAL A 305 -12.51 -3.42 -3.83
C VAL A 305 -13.82 -3.57 -3.08
N ASP A 306 -13.77 -3.60 -1.75
CA ASP A 306 -15.01 -3.50 -0.98
C ASP A 306 -15.49 -2.04 -0.89
N SER A 307 -16.71 -1.85 -0.37
CA SER A 307 -17.38 -0.58 -0.09
C SER A 307 -16.59 0.35 0.82
N ARG A 308 -15.72 -0.19 1.67
CA ARG A 308 -14.81 0.58 2.53
C ARG A 308 -13.55 0.99 1.77
N GLY A 309 -13.30 0.41 0.59
CA GLY A 309 -12.19 0.71 -0.31
C GLY A 309 -10.98 -0.20 -0.13
N PHE A 310 -11.14 -1.36 0.53
CA PHE A 310 -10.08 -2.35 0.69
C PHE A 310 -9.93 -3.18 -0.56
N LYS A 311 -8.69 -3.26 -1.04
CA LYS A 311 -8.33 -4.00 -2.23
C LYS A 311 -8.07 -5.45 -1.90
N PHE A 312 -8.65 -6.33 -2.70
CA PHE A 312 -8.50 -7.76 -2.51
C PHE A 312 -7.03 -8.15 -2.62
N ARG A 313 -6.27 -7.60 -3.58
CA ARG A 313 -4.86 -7.98 -3.79
C ARG A 313 -3.92 -7.64 -2.64
N GLU A 314 -4.35 -6.72 -1.76
CA GLU A 314 -3.55 -6.26 -0.62
C GLU A 314 -3.82 -7.13 0.62
N MET A 315 -4.98 -7.78 0.65
CA MET A 315 -5.48 -8.58 1.76
C MET A 315 -5.36 -10.08 1.47
N GLY A 316 -5.62 -10.53 0.25
CA GLY A 316 -5.61 -11.93 -0.15
C GLY A 316 -4.97 -12.15 -1.52
N PRO A 317 -4.86 -13.43 -1.95
CA PRO A 317 -4.46 -13.75 -3.30
C PRO A 317 -5.55 -13.26 -4.27
N SER A 318 -5.26 -12.20 -5.04
CA SER A 318 -6.11 -11.75 -6.14
C SER A 318 -5.31 -10.95 -7.18
N GLY A 319 -5.93 -10.76 -8.35
CA GLY A 319 -5.50 -9.81 -9.38
C GLY A 319 -5.44 -10.41 -10.78
N GLY A 320 -6.01 -9.69 -11.75
CA GLY A 320 -5.86 -9.97 -13.18
C GLY A 320 -5.07 -8.84 -13.83
N ASN A 321 -3.87 -9.12 -14.36
CA ASN A 321 -3.03 -8.12 -15.00
C ASN A 321 -2.71 -8.52 -16.44
N PHE A 322 -2.65 -7.55 -17.34
CA PHE A 322 -2.15 -7.73 -18.70
C PHE A 322 -1.57 -6.41 -19.22
N ALA A 323 -0.93 -6.46 -20.39
CA ALA A 323 -0.35 -5.28 -21.04
C ALA A 323 -0.73 -5.24 -22.52
N PHE A 324 -0.79 -4.03 -23.08
CA PHE A 324 -1.07 -3.81 -24.50
C PHE A 324 -0.25 -2.64 -25.07
N ASN A 325 -0.06 -2.68 -26.39
CA ASN A 325 0.58 -1.60 -27.15
C ASN A 325 -0.48 -0.73 -27.83
N ALA A 326 -0.43 0.58 -27.61
CA ALA A 326 -1.28 1.53 -28.32
C ALA A 326 -0.56 2.13 -29.53
N TYR A 327 -1.22 2.14 -30.68
CA TYR A 327 -0.68 2.66 -31.94
C TYR A 327 -1.53 3.80 -32.49
N ALA A 328 -0.89 4.76 -33.17
CA ALA A 328 -1.56 5.90 -33.79
C ALA A 328 -2.46 5.52 -34.98
N LYS A 329 -2.20 4.36 -35.61
CA LYS A 329 -2.95 3.82 -36.74
C LYS A 329 -3.24 2.34 -36.52
N PRO A 330 -4.35 1.80 -37.06
CA PRO A 330 -4.64 0.37 -36.99
C PRO A 330 -3.49 -0.47 -37.55
N ILE A 331 -3.18 -1.61 -36.92
CA ILE A 331 -2.09 -2.50 -37.34
C ILE A 331 -2.27 -2.99 -38.78
N LYS A 332 -3.52 -3.18 -39.24
CA LYS A 332 -3.82 -3.52 -40.65
C LYS A 332 -3.23 -2.52 -41.65
N THR A 333 -3.00 -1.27 -41.26
CA THR A 333 -2.40 -0.23 -42.10
C THR A 333 -0.86 -0.28 -42.10
N MET A 334 -0.23 -0.92 -41.11
CA MET A 334 1.24 -1.03 -41.02
C MET A 334 1.82 -2.22 -41.79
N ILE A 335 1.03 -3.28 -42.03
CA ILE A 335 1.46 -4.47 -42.77
C ILE A 335 1.28 -4.29 -44.30
N GLY A 336 0.72 -3.15 -44.75
CA GLY A 336 0.36 -2.88 -46.15
C GLY A 336 1.42 -2.20 -47.03
N SER A 337 2.59 -1.81 -46.51
CA SER A 337 3.66 -1.23 -47.34
C SER A 337 4.65 -2.31 -47.76
N ALA A 338 4.34 -3.01 -48.85
CA ALA A 338 5.32 -3.82 -49.57
C ALA A 338 6.54 -2.95 -49.98
N PRO A 339 7.77 -3.50 -49.99
CA PRO A 339 8.94 -2.74 -50.39
C PRO A 339 8.88 -2.40 -51.90
N PRO A 340 9.49 -1.30 -52.34
CA PRO A 340 9.50 -0.96 -53.76
C PRO A 340 10.30 -2.04 -54.51
N THR A 341 9.67 -2.63 -55.52
CA THR A 341 10.32 -3.47 -56.51
C THR A 341 11.40 -2.67 -57.24
N GLY A 342 12.66 -2.90 -56.87
CA GLY A 342 13.83 -2.30 -57.48
C GLY A 342 14.70 -3.34 -58.19
N SER A 343 14.84 -3.15 -59.49
CA SER A 343 15.84 -3.71 -60.42
C SER A 343 15.93 -5.24 -60.59
N ARG A 344 15.29 -5.71 -61.67
CA ARG A 344 15.96 -6.61 -62.61
C ARG A 344 17.20 -5.90 -63.17
N ASP A 345 18.38 -6.43 -62.90
CA ASP A 345 19.41 -6.63 -63.93
C ASP A 345 20.56 -7.44 -63.35
N ARG A 346 20.72 -8.67 -63.87
CA ARG A 346 22.00 -9.28 -64.19
C ARG A 346 21.75 -10.56 -64.99
N GLN A 347 22.06 -10.45 -66.28
CA GLN A 347 22.18 -11.56 -67.20
C GLN A 347 23.20 -12.59 -66.71
N ALA A 348 22.92 -13.82 -67.11
CA ALA A 348 23.67 -15.04 -66.89
C ALA A 348 25.06 -15.04 -67.55
N THR A 349 25.97 -15.83 -66.98
CA THR A 349 26.75 -16.92 -67.64
C THR A 349 27.68 -17.55 -66.58
N ASN A 350 27.50 -18.84 -66.26
CA ASN A 350 28.40 -19.97 -66.60
C ASN A 350 29.88 -19.70 -66.23
N ASP A 351 30.61 -20.53 -65.48
CA ASP A 351 30.79 -21.98 -65.66
C ASP A 351 31.54 -22.57 -64.43
N LYS A 352 31.45 -23.90 -64.31
CA LYS A 352 32.21 -24.78 -63.40
C LYS A 352 33.72 -24.48 -63.49
N THR A 353 34.57 -24.78 -62.49
CA THR A 353 35.26 -26.08 -62.40
C THR A 353 36.31 -26.05 -61.25
N GLN A 354 36.27 -27.07 -60.40
CA GLN A 354 37.35 -27.78 -59.67
C GLN A 354 38.63 -27.10 -59.11
N ARG A 355 38.94 -27.57 -57.88
CA ARG A 355 40.24 -28.08 -57.36
C ARG A 355 41.30 -27.09 -56.83
N ARG A 356 41.70 -27.41 -55.57
CA ARG A 356 43.08 -27.52 -55.03
C ARG A 356 44.03 -26.36 -55.39
N ARG A 357 44.48 -25.54 -54.45
CA ARG A 357 45.39 -25.87 -53.33
C ARG A 357 45.52 -24.62 -52.46
#